data_AF-A0A1Z9PPL7-F1
#
_entry.id   AF-A0A1Z9PPL7-F1
#
_cell.length_a   1.000
_cell.length_b   1.000
_cell.length_c   1.000
_cell.angle_alpha   90.00
_cell.angle_beta   90.00
_cell.angle_gamma   90.00
#
_symmetry.space_group_name_H-M   'P 1'
#
loop_
_entity.id
_entity.type
_entity.pdbx_description
1 polymer ?
#
loop_
_entity_poly.entity_id
_entity_poly.type
_entity_poly.pdbx_seq_one_letter_code
_entity_poly.pdbx_strand_id
1 'polypeptide(L)'
;MRTFQEFQQLCEGGLARQLSNARTKDTGHISADRGSDEGGNRKKRKGLEKDLKKKGIGYKKTTGKYKYDDGSDASEVSYSTSKPEGMSKRKFGKTMRKLGRKHDQESVITKKPGKKATLHYTDKSGKKSEGLGKEKAGKHPDGYGETGEKRQRGDKLKGKKKDRSMHYA
;
A
#
# COMPACT_ATOMS: atom_id res chain seq x y z
N MET A 1 -21.79 8.47 14.73
CA MET A 1 -21.45 9.80 14.15
C MET A 1 -19.97 9.80 13.81
N ARG A 2 -19.55 10.42 12.70
CA ARG A 2 -18.12 10.62 12.40
C ARG A 2 -17.62 11.79 13.26
N THR A 3 -16.41 11.70 13.80
CA THR A 3 -15.86 12.79 14.62
C THR A 3 -15.50 13.99 13.75
N PHE A 4 -15.46 15.20 14.31
CA PHE A 4 -15.05 16.41 13.59
C PHE A 4 -13.63 16.29 13.00
N GLN A 5 -12.74 15.55 13.67
CA GLN A 5 -11.42 15.19 13.13
C GLN A 5 -11.49 14.25 11.92
N GLU A 6 -12.36 13.24 11.94
CA GLU A 6 -12.60 12.37 10.78
C GLU A 6 -13.18 13.17 9.61
N PHE A 7 -14.07 14.13 9.89
CA PHE A 7 -14.64 15.02 8.89
C PHE A 7 -13.56 15.90 8.23
N GLN A 8 -12.72 16.59 9.01
CA GLN A 8 -11.60 17.38 8.47
C GLN A 8 -10.61 16.53 7.65
N GLN A 9 -10.31 15.31 8.08
CA GLN A 9 -9.44 14.39 7.33
C GLN A 9 -10.07 13.89 6.02
N LEU A 10 -11.40 13.80 5.94
CA LEU A 10 -12.16 13.40 4.75
C LEU A 10 -12.45 14.57 3.79
N CYS A 11 -12.40 15.82 4.24
CA CYS A 11 -12.63 16.99 3.40
C CYS A 11 -11.51 17.26 2.38
N GLU A 12 -10.34 16.63 2.54
CA GLU A 12 -9.20 16.84 1.66
C GLU A 12 -9.00 15.65 0.69
N GLY A 13 -9.16 15.95 -0.60
CA GLY A 13 -9.53 14.96 -1.63
C GLY A 13 -8.54 13.80 -1.87
N GLY A 14 -7.28 13.90 -1.44
CA GLY A 14 -6.27 12.86 -1.66
C GLY A 14 -6.50 11.62 -0.79
N LEU A 15 -6.65 11.84 0.52
CA LEU A 15 -6.91 10.80 1.53
C LEU A 15 -8.33 10.26 1.39
N ALA A 16 -9.30 11.17 1.20
CA ALA A 16 -10.70 10.81 0.99
C ALA A 16 -10.88 9.86 -0.21
N ARG A 17 -10.17 10.11 -1.32
CA ARG A 17 -10.19 9.22 -2.49
C ARG A 17 -9.55 7.87 -2.22
N GLN A 18 -8.46 7.81 -1.43
CA GLN A 18 -7.84 6.55 -1.04
C GLN A 18 -8.77 5.72 -0.14
N LEU A 19 -9.38 6.34 0.87
CA LEU A 19 -10.37 5.70 1.74
C LEU A 19 -11.60 5.27 0.95
N SER A 20 -12.13 6.12 0.07
CA SER A 20 -13.28 5.78 -0.79
C SER A 20 -12.96 4.60 -1.71
N ASN A 21 -11.79 4.58 -2.36
CA ASN A 21 -11.36 3.44 -3.17
C ASN A 21 -11.21 2.17 -2.32
N ALA A 22 -10.65 2.26 -1.11
CA ALA A 22 -10.53 1.11 -0.21
C ALA A 22 -11.91 0.55 0.21
N ARG A 23 -12.92 1.42 0.32
CA ARG A 23 -14.32 1.04 0.66
C ARG A 23 -15.06 0.42 -0.51
N THR A 24 -14.88 0.98 -1.71
CA THR A 24 -15.75 0.72 -2.88
C THR A 24 -15.11 -0.18 -3.94
N LYS A 25 -13.78 -0.34 -3.94
CA LYS A 25 -13.05 -1.08 -4.99
C LYS A 25 -12.19 -2.20 -4.40
N ASP A 26 -11.88 -3.17 -5.26
CA ASP A 26 -10.81 -4.13 -4.97
C ASP A 26 -9.47 -3.39 -5.11
N THR A 27 -8.77 -3.22 -3.98
CA THR A 27 -7.52 -2.48 -3.89
C THR A 27 -6.37 -3.38 -3.46
N GLY A 28 -5.14 -2.97 -3.76
CA GLY A 28 -3.95 -3.64 -3.26
C GLY A 28 -2.79 -2.68 -3.06
N HIS A 29 -1.96 -2.95 -2.06
CA HIS A 29 -0.77 -2.17 -1.74
C HIS A 29 0.46 -3.04 -1.84
N ILE A 30 1.46 -2.55 -2.58
CA ILE A 30 2.66 -3.28 -2.94
C ILE A 30 3.86 -2.30 -2.92
N SER A 31 5.04 -2.77 -2.55
CA SER A 31 6.27 -1.97 -2.45
C SER A 31 7.47 -2.80 -2.90
N ALA A 32 8.46 -2.13 -3.48
CA ALA A 32 9.68 -2.76 -3.97
C ALA A 32 10.94 -2.46 -3.13
N ASP A 33 10.80 -1.63 -2.10
CA ASP A 33 11.94 -1.09 -1.37
C ASP A 33 12.43 -2.08 -0.31
N ARG A 34 13.72 -2.40 -0.30
CA ARG A 34 14.34 -3.26 0.72
C ARG A 34 15.64 -2.65 1.21
N GLY A 35 15.83 -2.65 2.52
CA GLY A 35 17.02 -2.06 3.15
C GLY A 35 17.20 -0.58 2.80
N SER A 36 18.42 -0.10 2.95
CA SER A 36 18.78 1.32 2.82
C SER A 36 19.34 1.72 1.45
N ASP A 37 19.57 0.79 0.52
CA ASP A 37 20.13 1.09 -0.81
C ASP A 37 19.09 1.73 -1.75
N GLU A 38 19.11 3.06 -1.82
CA GLU A 38 18.23 3.84 -2.69
C GLU A 38 18.49 3.61 -4.19
N GLY A 39 19.73 3.28 -4.60
CA GLY A 39 20.07 3.01 -5.99
C GLY A 39 19.45 1.72 -6.50
N GLY A 40 19.60 0.64 -5.72
CA GLY A 40 18.95 -0.65 -5.94
C GLY A 40 17.43 -0.55 -5.85
N ASN A 41 16.90 0.11 -4.82
CA ASN A 41 15.47 0.30 -4.64
C ASN A 41 14.84 1.06 -5.80
N ARG A 42 15.51 2.08 -6.34
CA ARG A 42 15.06 2.78 -7.55
C ARG A 42 14.92 1.85 -8.76
N LYS A 43 15.85 0.91 -8.96
CA LYS A 43 15.77 -0.07 -10.06
C LYS A 43 14.60 -1.04 -9.83
N LYS A 44 14.42 -1.53 -8.61
CA LYS A 44 13.30 -2.42 -8.23
C LYS A 44 11.95 -1.73 -8.43
N ARG A 45 11.80 -0.49 -7.95
CA ARG A 45 10.63 0.38 -8.18
C ARG A 45 10.28 0.48 -9.67
N LYS A 46 11.26 0.77 -10.54
CA LYS A 46 11.05 0.84 -11.99
C LYS A 46 10.60 -0.50 -12.59
N GLY A 47 11.18 -1.61 -12.12
CA GLY A 47 10.77 -2.95 -12.52
C GLY A 47 9.31 -3.25 -12.15
N LEU A 48 8.93 -2.94 -10.90
CA LEU A 48 7.57 -3.10 -10.40
C LEU A 48 6.57 -2.25 -11.20
N GLU A 49 6.92 -1.00 -11.50
CA GLU A 49 6.09 -0.11 -12.31
C GLU A 49 5.88 -0.63 -13.73
N LYS A 50 6.95 -1.15 -14.36
CA LYS A 50 6.86 -1.75 -15.69
C LYS A 50 5.95 -2.97 -15.68
N ASP A 51 6.05 -3.82 -14.66
CA ASP A 51 5.20 -5.00 -14.53
C ASP A 51 3.74 -4.63 -14.26
N LEU A 52 3.47 -3.66 -13.39
CA LEU A 52 2.11 -3.16 -13.13
C LEU A 52 1.48 -2.62 -14.42
N LYS A 53 2.22 -1.80 -15.19
CA LYS A 53 1.79 -1.30 -16.49
C LYS A 53 1.53 -2.42 -17.50
N LYS A 54 2.44 -3.40 -17.60
CA LYS A 54 2.27 -4.57 -18.49
C LYS A 54 1.03 -5.40 -18.15
N LYS A 55 0.59 -5.38 -16.89
CA LYS A 55 -0.64 -6.03 -16.42
C LYS A 55 -1.89 -5.15 -16.53
N GLY A 56 -1.77 -3.92 -17.03
CA GLY A 56 -2.87 -2.96 -17.13
C GLY A 56 -3.35 -2.45 -15.77
N ILE A 57 -2.52 -2.54 -14.73
CA ILE A 57 -2.87 -2.13 -13.37
C ILE A 57 -2.39 -0.69 -13.15
N GLY A 58 -3.34 0.23 -12.98
CA GLY A 58 -3.07 1.60 -12.57
C GLY A 58 -2.60 1.66 -11.11
N TYR A 59 -1.70 2.58 -10.81
CA TYR A 59 -1.14 2.76 -9.47
C TYR A 59 -0.98 4.24 -9.09
N LYS A 60 -1.14 4.53 -7.80
CA LYS A 60 -0.76 5.78 -7.15
C LYS A 60 0.47 5.52 -6.30
N LYS A 61 1.58 6.21 -6.59
CA LYS A 61 2.78 6.18 -5.75
C LYS A 61 2.58 7.06 -4.53
N THR A 62 2.85 6.55 -3.35
CA THR A 62 2.78 7.26 -2.06
C THR A 62 3.95 6.84 -1.19
N THR A 63 4.13 7.50 -0.06
CA THR A 63 5.12 7.09 0.94
C THR A 63 4.44 6.15 1.92
N GLY A 64 4.91 4.91 2.02
CA GLY A 64 4.52 3.97 3.06
C GLY A 64 5.43 4.13 4.28
N LYS A 65 4.91 3.83 5.47
CA LYS A 65 5.69 3.76 6.70
C LYS A 65 5.42 2.45 7.42
N TYR A 66 6.47 1.92 8.02
CA TYR A 66 6.38 0.73 8.84
C TYR A 66 7.44 0.80 9.95
N LYS A 67 7.12 0.21 11.09
CA LYS A 67 8.08 -0.02 12.17
C LYS A 67 8.71 -1.39 12.01
N TYR A 68 10.02 -1.44 12.18
CA TYR A 68 10.74 -2.68 12.40
C TYR A 68 10.58 -3.15 13.84
N ASP A 69 10.87 -4.43 14.10
CA ASP A 69 10.81 -5.03 15.45
C ASP A 69 11.77 -4.36 16.43
N ASP A 70 12.83 -3.70 15.94
CA ASP A 70 13.78 -2.89 16.73
C ASP A 70 13.23 -1.50 17.14
N GLY A 71 11.98 -1.20 16.79
CA GLY A 71 11.32 0.08 17.07
C GLY A 71 11.69 1.22 16.12
N SER A 72 12.56 0.98 15.11
CA SER A 72 12.94 1.99 14.15
C SER A 72 11.85 2.21 13.09
N ASP A 73 11.58 3.49 12.78
CA ASP A 73 10.63 3.87 11.73
C ASP A 73 11.31 3.83 10.36
N ALA A 74 10.78 3.01 9.46
CA ALA A 74 11.19 2.94 8.07
C ALA A 74 10.17 3.61 7.14
N SER A 75 10.66 4.11 6.01
CA SER A 75 9.83 4.67 4.96
C SER A 75 10.14 3.99 3.64
N GLU A 76 9.09 3.73 2.86
CA GLU A 76 9.18 3.10 1.55
C GLU A 76 8.31 3.81 0.51
N VAL A 77 8.59 3.59 -0.76
CA VAL A 77 7.65 3.96 -1.83
C VAL A 77 6.63 2.85 -1.99
N SER A 78 5.41 3.14 -1.54
CA SER A 78 4.26 2.25 -1.64
C SER A 78 3.42 2.58 -2.87
N TYR A 79 2.90 1.55 -3.52
CA TYR A 79 2.06 1.62 -4.70
C TYR A 79 0.64 1.16 -4.34
N SER A 80 -0.27 2.11 -4.19
CA SER A 80 -1.71 1.80 -4.07
C SER A 80 -2.29 1.54 -5.44
N THR A 81 -2.91 0.38 -5.62
CA THR A 81 -3.47 -0.10 -6.89
C THR A 81 -4.95 -0.41 -6.75
N SER A 82 -5.66 -0.37 -7.87
CA SER A 82 -7.05 -0.85 -7.96
C SER A 82 -7.19 -1.86 -9.09
N LYS A 83 -8.07 -2.84 -8.91
CA LYS A 83 -8.39 -3.83 -9.93
C LYS A 83 -8.85 -3.14 -11.22
N PRO A 84 -8.24 -3.43 -12.38
CA PRO A 84 -8.73 -2.92 -13.66
C PRO A 84 -10.06 -3.59 -14.05
N GLU A 85 -10.87 -2.92 -14.88
CA GLU A 85 -12.22 -3.38 -15.23
C GLU A 85 -12.21 -4.76 -15.89
N GLY A 86 -11.34 -4.99 -16.88
CA GLY A 86 -11.19 -6.27 -17.58
C GLY A 86 -10.49 -7.40 -16.80
N MET A 87 -10.18 -7.21 -15.51
CA MET A 87 -9.53 -8.24 -14.69
C MET A 87 -10.47 -8.76 -13.60
N SER A 88 -10.56 -10.08 -13.46
CA SER A 88 -11.31 -10.69 -12.35
C SER A 88 -10.61 -10.46 -11.01
N LYS A 89 -11.38 -10.40 -9.93
CA LYS A 89 -10.88 -10.19 -8.56
C LYS A 89 -9.83 -11.24 -8.18
N ARG A 90 -10.09 -12.50 -8.54
CA ARG A 90 -9.17 -13.63 -8.33
C ARG A 90 -7.85 -13.43 -9.10
N LYS A 91 -7.92 -12.98 -10.36
CA LYS A 91 -6.74 -12.73 -11.19
C LYS A 91 -5.92 -11.54 -10.64
N PHE A 92 -6.59 -10.49 -10.16
CA PHE A 92 -5.93 -9.36 -9.52
C PHE A 92 -5.17 -9.77 -8.26
N GLY A 93 -5.83 -10.43 -7.30
CA GLY A 93 -5.16 -10.92 -6.08
C GLY A 93 -3.99 -11.86 -6.37
N LYS A 94 -4.14 -12.79 -7.34
CA LYS A 94 -3.03 -13.65 -7.80
C LYS A 94 -1.88 -12.84 -8.41
N THR A 95 -2.19 -11.82 -9.20
CA THR A 95 -1.18 -10.97 -9.86
C THR A 95 -0.41 -10.18 -8.82
N MET A 96 -1.10 -9.55 -7.86
CA MET A 96 -0.48 -8.81 -6.76
C MET A 96 0.50 -9.68 -5.96
N ARG A 97 0.08 -10.91 -5.59
CA ARG A 97 0.96 -11.87 -4.90
C ARG A 97 2.15 -12.32 -5.76
N LYS A 98 1.94 -12.51 -7.06
CA LYS A 98 3.02 -12.88 -8.00
C LYS A 98 4.04 -11.74 -8.16
N LEU A 99 3.57 -10.49 -8.19
CA LEU A 99 4.43 -9.31 -8.22
C LEU A 99 5.20 -9.15 -6.91
N GLY A 100 4.54 -9.32 -5.76
CA GLY A 100 5.22 -9.30 -4.46
C GLY A 100 6.37 -10.29 -4.41
N ARG A 101 6.13 -11.54 -4.80
CA ARG A 101 7.19 -12.58 -4.89
C ARG A 101 8.30 -12.23 -5.88
N LYS A 102 7.95 -11.68 -7.05
CA LYS A 102 8.92 -11.35 -8.10
C LYS A 102 9.86 -10.22 -7.68
N HIS A 103 9.38 -9.30 -6.85
CA HIS A 103 10.12 -8.14 -6.36
C HIS A 103 10.56 -8.31 -4.90
N ASP A 104 10.68 -9.56 -4.45
CA ASP A 104 11.15 -9.96 -3.11
C ASP A 104 10.47 -9.16 -1.99
N GLN A 105 9.15 -9.01 -2.07
CA GLN A 105 8.34 -8.41 -1.01
C GLN A 105 7.94 -9.44 0.02
N GLU A 106 8.04 -9.03 1.28
CA GLU A 106 7.66 -9.87 2.42
C GLU A 106 6.16 -10.10 2.46
N SER A 107 5.38 -9.06 2.15
CA SER A 107 3.93 -9.13 2.17
C SER A 107 3.25 -8.15 1.24
N VAL A 108 2.06 -8.50 0.75
CA VAL A 108 1.22 -7.65 -0.10
C VAL A 108 -0.16 -7.56 0.52
N ILE A 109 -0.69 -6.34 0.62
CA ILE A 109 -2.03 -6.14 1.15
C ILE A 109 -3.03 -6.17 0.00
N THR A 110 -4.12 -6.91 0.15
CA THR A 110 -5.29 -6.77 -0.72
C THR A 110 -6.54 -6.50 0.09
N LYS A 111 -7.48 -5.78 -0.51
CA LYS A 111 -8.74 -5.45 0.13
C LYS A 111 -9.89 -5.52 -0.85
N LYS A 112 -10.98 -6.12 -0.40
CA LYS A 112 -12.27 -6.19 -1.11
C LYS A 112 -13.21 -5.08 -0.61
N PRO A 113 -14.13 -4.59 -1.46
CA PRO A 113 -15.09 -3.58 -1.07
C PRO A 113 -15.91 -4.03 0.14
N GLY A 114 -16.02 -3.16 1.15
CA GLY A 114 -16.76 -3.39 2.39
C GLY A 114 -16.22 -4.50 3.31
N LYS A 115 -15.10 -5.16 2.98
CA LYS A 115 -14.51 -6.24 3.77
C LYS A 115 -13.22 -5.78 4.47
N LYS A 116 -12.73 -6.62 5.38
CA LYS A 116 -11.41 -6.42 6.01
C LYS A 116 -10.30 -6.60 4.95
N ALA A 117 -9.20 -5.87 5.12
CA ALA A 117 -7.97 -6.06 4.36
C ALA A 117 -7.29 -7.37 4.79
N THR A 118 -6.57 -7.97 3.87
CA THR A 118 -5.80 -9.19 4.09
C THR A 118 -4.35 -8.93 3.71
N LEU A 119 -3.45 -9.21 4.65
CA LEU A 119 -2.01 -9.28 4.43
C LEU A 119 -1.67 -10.65 3.86
N HIS A 120 -1.09 -10.68 2.68
CA HIS A 120 -0.61 -11.91 2.07
C HIS A 120 0.91 -11.94 2.16
N TYR A 121 1.45 -12.84 2.97
CA TYR A 121 2.87 -13.14 2.94
C TYR A 121 3.27 -13.65 1.55
N THR A 122 4.30 -13.01 1.00
CA THR A 122 4.89 -13.29 -0.30
C THR A 122 6.36 -13.67 -0.20
N ASP A 123 6.92 -13.63 1.01
CA ASP A 123 8.20 -14.24 1.33
C ASP A 123 8.15 -15.78 1.18
N LYS A 124 9.31 -16.41 1.38
CA LYS A 124 9.48 -17.87 1.34
C LYS A 124 9.12 -18.53 2.68
N SER A 125 8.59 -17.80 3.66
CA SER A 125 8.33 -18.32 5.01
C SER A 125 7.16 -19.31 5.06
N GLY A 126 6.29 -19.33 4.06
CA GLY A 126 5.11 -20.19 4.04
C GLY A 126 3.99 -19.76 5.00
N LYS A 127 4.10 -18.57 5.63
CA LYS A 127 3.09 -18.04 6.55
C LYS A 127 1.72 -17.88 5.88
N LYS A 128 0.67 -18.19 6.64
CA LYS A 128 -0.72 -18.03 6.20
C LYS A 128 -1.08 -16.55 6.16
N SER A 129 -2.01 -16.17 5.27
CA SER A 129 -2.45 -14.78 5.16
C SER A 129 -3.20 -14.32 6.42
N GLU A 130 -2.99 -13.07 6.81
CA GLU A 130 -3.53 -12.47 8.03
C GLU A 130 -4.55 -11.36 7.73
N GLY A 131 -5.50 -11.13 8.64
CA GLY A 131 -6.51 -10.08 8.49
C GLY A 131 -6.11 -8.80 9.21
N LEU A 132 -6.00 -7.68 8.49
CA LEU A 132 -5.57 -6.38 9.04
C LEU A 132 -6.72 -5.46 9.49
N GLY A 133 -7.98 -5.88 9.41
CA GLY A 133 -9.12 -5.00 9.76
C GLY A 133 -9.57 -4.08 8.60
N LYS A 134 -10.30 -3.01 8.91
CA LYS A 134 -10.89 -2.09 7.92
C LYS A 134 -10.00 -0.85 7.74
N GLU A 135 -10.28 -0.07 6.69
CA GLU A 135 -9.55 1.18 6.45
C GLU A 135 -9.89 2.21 7.53
N LYS A 136 -8.85 2.81 8.10
CA LYS A 136 -8.97 3.93 9.03
C LYS A 136 -8.06 5.06 8.56
N ALA A 137 -8.49 6.28 8.87
CA ALA A 137 -7.69 7.47 8.64
C ALA A 137 -6.75 7.70 9.83
N GLY A 138 -5.57 8.26 9.58
CA GLY A 138 -4.56 8.51 10.59
C GLY A 138 -3.50 7.41 10.69
N LYS A 139 -2.64 7.54 11.70
CA LYS A 139 -1.52 6.64 11.97
C LYS A 139 -2.00 5.33 12.57
N HIS A 140 -1.28 4.24 12.26
CA HIS A 140 -1.54 2.96 12.90
C HIS A 140 -1.07 3.04 14.36
N PRO A 141 -1.85 2.59 15.36
CA PRO A 141 -1.43 2.63 16.76
C PRO A 141 -0.10 1.91 16.99
N ASP A 142 0.06 0.75 16.33
CA ASP A 142 1.30 -0.04 16.38
C ASP A 142 2.35 0.37 15.32
N GLY A 143 2.08 1.39 14.50
CA GLY A 143 3.04 1.97 13.55
C GLY A 143 3.39 1.16 12.29
N TYR A 144 2.61 0.15 11.91
CA TYR A 144 2.82 -0.60 10.67
C TYR A 144 1.71 -0.42 9.63
N GLY A 145 2.02 -0.71 8.36
CA GLY A 145 1.03 -0.75 7.27
C GLY A 145 0.45 0.62 6.89
N GLU A 146 1.15 1.71 7.20
CA GLU A 146 0.67 3.05 6.89
C GLU A 146 0.91 3.39 5.42
N THR A 147 -0.11 3.93 4.77
CA THR A 147 -0.02 4.45 3.40
C THR A 147 -0.30 5.94 3.40
N GLY A 148 0.69 6.75 3.01
CA GLY A 148 0.58 8.20 2.93
C GLY A 148 -0.43 8.67 1.88
N GLU A 149 -0.93 9.88 2.07
CA GLU A 149 -1.85 10.54 1.15
C GLU A 149 -1.10 11.16 -0.03
N LYS A 150 -0.02 11.89 0.25
CA LYS A 150 0.62 12.73 -0.76
C LYS A 150 1.27 11.84 -1.81
N ARG A 151 1.02 12.15 -3.09
CA ARG A 151 1.63 11.43 -4.21
C ARG A 151 3.15 11.58 -4.23
N GLN A 152 3.89 10.48 -4.25
CA GLN A 152 5.35 10.49 -4.41
C GLN A 152 5.69 10.91 -5.85
N ARG A 153 6.32 12.08 -6.00
CA ARG A 153 6.75 12.63 -7.31
C ARG A 153 8.24 12.35 -7.51
N GLY A 154 8.54 11.69 -8.64
CA GLY A 154 9.88 11.23 -8.97
C GLY A 154 10.14 9.78 -8.54
N ASP A 155 11.36 9.32 -8.81
CA ASP A 155 11.76 7.94 -8.54
C ASP A 155 12.43 7.75 -7.17
N LYS A 156 12.94 8.84 -6.59
CA LYS A 156 13.64 8.82 -5.31
C LYS A 156 12.64 8.85 -4.15
N LEU A 157 12.92 8.17 -3.06
CA LEU A 157 12.16 8.29 -1.81
C LEU A 157 12.35 9.71 -1.27
N LYS A 158 11.25 10.32 -0.82
CA LYS A 158 11.24 11.67 -0.26
C LYS A 158 10.49 11.57 1.05
N GLY A 159 11.16 11.94 2.13
CA GLY A 159 10.51 12.14 3.42
C GLY A 159 9.47 13.25 3.28
N LYS A 160 8.22 12.96 3.62
CA LYS A 160 7.16 13.98 3.61
C LYS A 160 6.85 14.38 5.04
N LYS A 161 7.32 15.58 5.40
CA LYS A 161 6.90 16.25 6.63
C LYS A 161 5.39 16.50 6.55
N LYS A 162 4.67 16.16 7.62
CA LYS A 162 3.20 16.36 7.74
C LYS A 162 2.40 15.67 6.62
N ASP A 163 2.70 14.41 6.32
CA ASP A 163 1.84 13.59 5.46
C ASP A 163 0.77 12.90 6.31
N ARG A 164 -0.47 12.93 5.86
CA ARG A 164 -1.54 12.12 6.48
C ARG A 164 -1.45 10.71 5.92
N SER A 165 -1.87 9.73 6.70
CA SER A 165 -1.85 8.33 6.30
C SER A 165 -3.23 7.69 6.47
N MET A 166 -3.43 6.60 5.75
CA MET A 166 -4.43 5.59 6.08
C MET A 166 -3.71 4.33 6.54
N HIS A 167 -4.38 3.55 7.37
CA HIS A 167 -3.94 2.23 7.79
C HIS A 167 -5.12 1.25 7.79
N TYR A 168 -4.82 -0.02 8.03
CA TYR A 168 -5.84 -1.05 8.26
C TYR A 168 -5.81 -1.48 9.72
N ALA A 169 -6.94 -1.37 10.43
CA ALA A 169 -7.16 -1.83 11.80
C ALA A 169 -8.66 -1.91 12.16
#